data_AF-A0A9E2SAI6-F1
#
_entry.id   AF-A0A9E2SAI6-F1
#
_cell.length_a   1.000
_cell.length_b   1.000
_cell.length_c   1.000
_cell.angle_alpha   90.00
_cell.angle_beta   90.00
_cell.angle_gamma   90.00
#
_symmetry.space_group_name_H-M   'P 1'
#
loop_
_entity.id
_entity.type
_entity.pdbx_description
1 polymer ?
#
loop_
_entity_poly.entity_id
_entity_poly.type
_entity_poly.pdbx_seq_one_letter_code
_entity_poly.pdbx_strand_id
1 'polypeptide(L)'
;MSLAKYKQKRSFNQTPEPEGGRAKKGELRFVIQKHDASHLHYDFRLEMDGVLKSWAVPKGPSTDPEVKRLAMMVEDHPYDYRNFEGIIPKGNYGAGTVIVWDQGTYLPDEDVPADKKSQEKSLLKQLNAGTIKFTLKGKKLKGSYALVKMYGKGENTWLLIKHKDKYASTADITEKDKSVISNKTIEKIAATSENIWHSNKTAATKKTATKKSSDKKSAPTKTAAKKNVEEDVEVIGDASVNEMLEKGKKQAFPKDIKPMLATRVEEAFDNKDWLYEIKWDGYRALAYMNKGKVELRSRNNLSFTQKFATIADALKDEWQGDAVIDGEIVALNDEGLPDFQNLQSFVKNGKTARLAFYVFDILWYSGKLLTALPLIERKTILQNLVPQSDVIIFSDHIIGDGKAFFKLALKKGLEGVMAKDMQSEYYVDHRSKSWLKIKNTQKLEAIICGFTEPRKSRKHFGAIILGKYNGNKLEYIGHSGSGFTEKTLKDLHQKLQPLVAKKPPFDTVPKTNMPVTWVKPQLVCEVTYTEWTQDRVLRHPIFLGLREDKKAATEKNEKVVAAPKKKPRKIVAN
;
A
#
# COMPACT_ATOMS: atom_id res chain seq x y z
N MET A 1 7.62 0.23 -23.14
CA MET A 1 8.72 -0.35 -22.33
C MET A 1 9.44 -1.33 -23.25
N SER A 2 10.53 -2.00 -22.85
CA SER A 2 11.27 -2.89 -23.76
C SER A 2 11.27 -4.34 -23.30
N LEU A 3 11.33 -5.27 -24.26
CA LEU A 3 11.53 -6.71 -24.02
C LEU A 3 12.78 -7.00 -23.17
N ALA A 4 13.76 -6.11 -23.16
CA ALA A 4 14.96 -6.24 -22.33
C ALA A 4 14.60 -6.22 -20.83
N LYS A 5 13.68 -5.35 -20.42
CA LYS A 5 13.18 -5.32 -19.04
C LYS A 5 12.40 -6.59 -18.68
N TYR A 6 11.69 -7.19 -19.64
CA TYR A 6 11.02 -8.47 -19.43
C TYR A 6 12.04 -9.59 -19.19
N LYS A 7 13.04 -9.72 -20.06
CA LYS A 7 14.07 -10.75 -19.93
C LYS A 7 14.92 -10.59 -18.67
N GLN A 8 15.19 -9.34 -18.25
CA GLN A 8 15.91 -9.06 -17.00
C GLN A 8 15.13 -9.47 -15.74
N LYS A 9 13.80 -9.46 -15.80
CA LYS A 9 12.93 -9.77 -14.67
C LYS A 9 12.58 -11.26 -14.53
N ARG A 10 12.96 -12.12 -15.49
CA ARG A 10 12.58 -13.55 -15.49
C ARG A 10 13.80 -14.44 -15.58
N SER A 11 13.80 -15.49 -14.76
CA SER A 11 14.74 -16.59 -14.81
C SER A 11 14.12 -17.74 -15.61
N PHE A 12 14.28 -17.77 -16.92
CA PHE A 12 13.61 -18.76 -17.80
C PHE A 12 14.01 -20.22 -17.56
N ASN A 13 15.09 -20.45 -16.80
CA ASN A 13 15.44 -21.78 -16.30
C ASN A 13 14.60 -22.22 -15.08
N GLN A 14 13.78 -21.33 -14.54
CA GLN A 14 13.02 -21.47 -13.29
C GLN A 14 11.54 -21.08 -13.44
N THR A 15 11.10 -20.71 -14.64
CA THR A 15 9.71 -20.40 -14.95
C THR A 15 9.31 -21.07 -16.25
N PRO A 16 8.08 -21.63 -16.37
CA PRO A 16 7.56 -22.16 -17.63
C PRO A 16 7.17 -21.06 -18.64
N GLU A 17 7.44 -19.79 -18.31
CA GLU A 17 7.16 -18.66 -19.18
C GLU A 17 8.09 -18.62 -20.42
N PRO A 18 7.56 -18.27 -21.61
CA PRO A 18 8.34 -18.29 -22.85
C PRO A 18 9.31 -17.11 -22.99
N GLU A 19 10.53 -17.39 -23.48
CA GLU A 19 11.59 -16.40 -23.74
C GLU A 19 11.36 -15.50 -24.97
N GLY A 20 10.54 -15.96 -25.91
CA GLY A 20 10.46 -15.39 -27.24
C GLY A 20 9.52 -16.15 -28.17
N GLY A 21 9.06 -15.46 -29.23
CA GLY A 21 8.22 -16.00 -30.29
C GLY A 21 8.10 -15.01 -31.43
N ARG A 22 8.00 -15.48 -32.68
CA ARG A 22 7.73 -14.60 -33.83
C ARG A 22 6.23 -14.42 -33.99
N ALA A 23 5.78 -13.16 -34.01
CA ALA A 23 4.44 -12.81 -34.44
C ALA A 23 4.11 -13.48 -35.78
N LYS A 24 2.98 -14.19 -35.85
CA LYS A 24 2.55 -14.83 -37.11
C LYS A 24 2.10 -13.76 -38.11
N LYS A 25 2.27 -14.03 -39.41
CA LYS A 25 1.62 -13.26 -40.48
C LYS A 25 0.11 -13.42 -40.32
N GLY A 26 -0.65 -12.31 -40.27
CA GLY A 26 -2.10 -12.33 -40.06
C GLY A 26 -2.61 -11.14 -39.24
N GLU A 27 -3.84 -11.25 -38.73
CA GLU A 27 -4.48 -10.19 -37.94
C GLU A 27 -3.84 -10.03 -36.55
N LEU A 28 -3.85 -8.81 -36.01
CA LEU A 28 -3.36 -8.49 -34.67
C LEU A 28 -4.16 -9.24 -33.60
N ARG A 29 -3.44 -9.72 -32.58
CA ARG A 29 -3.99 -10.56 -31.52
C ARG A 29 -3.97 -9.83 -30.17
N PHE A 30 -4.97 -10.12 -29.36
CA PHE A 30 -4.98 -9.71 -27.96
C PHE A 30 -5.14 -10.93 -27.06
N VAL A 31 -4.70 -10.77 -25.83
CA VAL A 31 -4.87 -11.75 -24.77
C VAL A 31 -5.16 -11.03 -23.46
N ILE A 32 -6.02 -11.62 -22.65
CA ILE A 32 -6.27 -11.19 -21.29
C ILE A 32 -6.01 -12.38 -20.40
N GLN A 33 -5.02 -12.27 -19.54
CA GLN A 33 -4.71 -13.30 -18.55
C GLN A 33 -5.29 -12.91 -17.20
N LYS A 34 -6.01 -13.82 -16.55
CA LYS A 34 -6.41 -13.66 -15.15
C LYS A 34 -5.29 -14.27 -14.33
N HIS A 35 -4.71 -13.44 -13.46
CA HIS A 35 -3.49 -13.74 -12.75
C HIS A 35 -3.74 -13.61 -11.25
N ASP A 36 -3.74 -14.75 -10.57
CA ASP A 36 -3.78 -14.82 -9.11
C ASP A 36 -2.34 -14.82 -8.58
N ALA A 37 -1.76 -13.62 -8.60
CA ALA A 37 -0.47 -13.32 -7.99
C ALA A 37 -0.66 -12.94 -6.51
N SER A 38 0.15 -12.03 -5.96
CA SER A 38 -0.10 -11.45 -4.63
C SER A 38 -1.51 -10.83 -4.51
N HIS A 39 -2.04 -10.35 -5.63
CA HIS A 39 -3.43 -9.93 -5.77
C HIS A 39 -3.97 -10.40 -7.11
N LEU A 40 -5.24 -10.79 -7.12
CA LEU A 40 -5.95 -11.10 -8.35
C LEU A 40 -6.02 -9.86 -9.25
N HIS A 41 -5.54 -9.98 -10.47
CA HIS A 41 -5.66 -8.94 -11.48
C HIS A 41 -5.79 -9.55 -12.89
N TYR A 42 -6.05 -8.69 -13.87
CA TYR A 42 -6.16 -9.08 -15.27
C TYR A 42 -5.07 -8.38 -16.08
N ASP A 43 -4.14 -9.15 -16.64
CA ASP A 43 -3.16 -8.64 -17.56
C ASP A 43 -3.78 -8.50 -18.96
N PHE A 44 -4.09 -7.26 -19.33
CA PHE A 44 -4.62 -6.89 -20.64
C PHE A 44 -3.48 -6.64 -21.61
N ARG A 45 -3.42 -7.38 -22.72
CA ARG A 45 -2.27 -7.33 -23.63
C ARG A 45 -2.67 -7.23 -25.08
N LEU A 46 -2.01 -6.32 -25.81
CA LEU A 46 -2.20 -6.09 -27.24
C LEU A 46 -0.90 -6.38 -28.01
N GLU A 47 -0.97 -7.21 -29.04
CA GLU A 47 0.16 -7.44 -29.96
C GLU A 47 0.46 -6.17 -30.75
N MET A 48 1.66 -5.60 -30.58
CA MET A 48 2.19 -4.51 -31.39
C MET A 48 3.72 -4.59 -31.41
N ASP A 49 4.32 -4.33 -32.56
CA ASP A 49 5.75 -4.37 -32.84
C ASP A 49 6.40 -5.71 -32.48
N GLY A 50 5.70 -6.81 -32.79
CA GLY A 50 6.16 -8.18 -32.49
C GLY A 50 6.17 -8.56 -31.00
N VAL A 51 5.62 -7.70 -30.13
CA VAL A 51 5.55 -7.91 -28.67
C VAL A 51 4.14 -7.70 -28.15
N LEU A 52 3.90 -8.06 -26.89
CA LEU A 52 2.66 -7.81 -26.18
C LEU A 52 2.80 -6.56 -25.31
N LYS A 53 2.24 -5.44 -25.77
CA LYS A 53 2.07 -4.23 -24.94
C LYS A 53 1.05 -4.54 -23.85
N SER A 54 1.39 -4.29 -22.59
CA SER A 54 0.71 -4.93 -21.46
C SER A 54 0.28 -3.93 -20.38
N TRP A 55 -0.90 -4.16 -19.81
CA TRP A 55 -1.47 -3.39 -18.70
C TRP A 55 -2.08 -4.31 -17.65
N ALA A 56 -1.72 -4.12 -16.38
CA ALA A 56 -2.39 -4.76 -15.26
C ALA A 56 -3.69 -4.01 -14.91
N VAL A 57 -4.81 -4.72 -14.89
CA VAL A 57 -6.16 -4.19 -14.61
C VAL A 57 -6.70 -4.87 -13.34
N PRO A 58 -6.54 -4.26 -12.14
CA PRO A 58 -6.82 -4.93 -10.87
C PRO A 58 -8.26 -5.42 -10.72
N LYS A 59 -9.23 -4.65 -11.21
CA LYS A 59 -10.66 -5.01 -11.14
C LYS A 59 -11.19 -5.69 -12.41
N GLY A 60 -10.29 -6.09 -13.30
CA GLY A 60 -10.64 -6.62 -14.61
C GLY A 60 -11.30 -5.62 -15.57
N PRO A 61 -11.48 -6.01 -16.84
CA PRO A 61 -12.20 -5.23 -17.83
C PRO A 61 -13.68 -5.07 -17.45
N SER A 62 -14.31 -3.99 -17.92
CA SER A 62 -15.76 -3.77 -17.80
C SER A 62 -16.41 -3.88 -19.18
N THR A 63 -17.63 -4.42 -19.24
CA THR A 63 -18.52 -4.26 -20.40
C THR A 63 -19.49 -3.08 -20.26
N ASP A 64 -19.49 -2.42 -19.11
CA ASP A 64 -20.30 -1.23 -18.84
C ASP A 64 -19.51 0.04 -19.25
N PRO A 65 -20.02 0.83 -20.22
CA PRO A 65 -19.42 2.09 -20.65
C PRO A 65 -19.29 3.16 -19.56
N GLU A 66 -20.11 3.11 -18.50
CA GLU A 66 -20.07 4.06 -17.40
C GLU A 66 -18.98 3.70 -16.36
N VAL A 67 -18.44 2.48 -16.41
CA VAL A 67 -17.41 1.99 -15.47
C VAL A 67 -16.02 2.07 -16.10
N LYS A 68 -15.22 3.05 -15.64
CA LYS A 68 -13.81 3.20 -16.03
C LYS A 68 -12.92 2.34 -15.16
N ARG A 69 -12.08 1.50 -15.77
CA ARG A 69 -11.16 0.60 -15.07
C ARG A 69 -9.74 1.18 -15.08
N LEU A 70 -9.09 1.18 -13.92
CA LEU A 70 -7.66 1.53 -13.84
C LEU A 70 -6.84 0.45 -14.55
N ALA A 71 -5.91 0.87 -15.41
CA ALA A 71 -5.02 0.01 -16.15
C ALA A 71 -3.58 0.54 -16.00
N MET A 72 -2.71 -0.24 -15.36
CA MET A 72 -1.31 0.15 -15.11
C MET A 72 -0.43 -0.47 -16.18
N MET A 73 0.24 0.36 -17.00
CA MET A 73 1.13 -0.13 -18.04
C MET A 73 2.37 -0.79 -17.42
N VAL A 74 2.68 -2.01 -17.84
CA VAL A 74 3.84 -2.79 -17.37
C VAL A 74 4.82 -3.05 -18.53
N GLU A 75 5.89 -3.80 -18.29
CA GLU A 75 6.83 -4.15 -19.36
C GLU A 75 6.19 -4.93 -20.51
N ASP A 76 6.80 -4.83 -21.68
CA ASP A 76 6.38 -5.55 -22.88
C ASP A 76 6.68 -7.04 -22.70
N HIS A 77 5.75 -7.93 -23.08
CA HIS A 77 5.95 -9.37 -22.97
C HIS A 77 6.22 -10.01 -24.35
N PRO A 78 6.91 -11.16 -24.42
CA PRO A 78 7.08 -11.90 -25.66
C PRO A 78 5.75 -12.32 -26.25
N TYR A 79 5.67 -12.39 -27.57
CA TYR A 79 4.45 -12.76 -28.27
C TYR A 79 3.89 -14.13 -27.83
N ASP A 80 4.75 -15.13 -27.62
CA ASP A 80 4.32 -16.49 -27.25
C ASP A 80 3.72 -16.57 -25.85
N TYR A 81 3.95 -15.55 -25.00
CA TYR A 81 3.37 -15.45 -23.67
C TYR A 81 1.85 -15.49 -23.67
N ARG A 82 1.22 -15.14 -24.80
CA ARG A 82 -0.24 -15.15 -24.97
C ARG A 82 -0.91 -16.51 -24.72
N ASN A 83 -0.16 -17.60 -24.88
CA ASN A 83 -0.70 -18.95 -24.72
C ASN A 83 -0.41 -19.54 -23.34
N PHE A 84 0.25 -18.77 -22.46
CA PHE A 84 0.71 -19.27 -21.18
C PHE A 84 -0.45 -19.42 -20.19
N GLU A 85 -0.64 -20.66 -19.74
CA GLU A 85 -1.47 -21.05 -18.59
C GLU A 85 -0.66 -21.98 -17.69
N GLY A 86 -0.70 -21.72 -16.40
CA GLY A 86 0.04 -22.53 -15.44
C GLY A 86 0.37 -21.76 -14.18
N ILE A 87 1.22 -22.36 -13.37
CA ILE A 87 1.71 -21.76 -12.14
C ILE A 87 3.08 -21.16 -12.44
N ILE A 88 3.22 -19.86 -12.23
CA ILE A 88 4.52 -19.21 -12.15
C ILE A 88 5.06 -19.53 -10.75
N PRO A 89 6.18 -20.28 -10.63
CA PRO A 89 6.66 -20.76 -9.34
C PRO A 89 6.96 -19.61 -8.38
N LYS A 90 6.70 -19.82 -7.09
CA LYS A 90 7.05 -18.87 -6.02
C LYS A 90 8.53 -18.48 -6.13
N GLY A 91 8.83 -17.20 -5.95
CA GLY A 91 10.18 -16.64 -6.12
C GLY A 91 10.48 -16.09 -7.52
N ASN A 92 9.62 -16.34 -8.52
CA ASN A 92 9.71 -15.65 -9.81
C ASN A 92 8.87 -14.37 -9.81
N TYR A 93 9.29 -13.38 -10.60
CA TYR A 93 8.53 -12.15 -10.79
C TYR A 93 7.15 -12.45 -11.41
N GLY A 94 6.08 -12.09 -10.69
CA GLY A 94 4.72 -12.47 -11.06
C GLY A 94 4.37 -13.90 -10.67
N ALA A 95 4.96 -14.44 -9.60
CA ALA A 95 4.53 -15.72 -9.03
C ALA A 95 3.03 -15.74 -8.76
N GLY A 96 2.38 -16.84 -9.12
CA GLY A 96 0.94 -16.95 -9.11
C GLY A 96 0.41 -17.91 -10.14
N THR A 97 -0.90 -18.17 -10.09
CA THR A 97 -1.56 -19.00 -11.10
C THR A 97 -2.11 -18.10 -12.19
N VAL A 98 -1.75 -18.41 -13.43
CA VAL A 98 -2.16 -17.67 -14.63
C VAL A 98 -3.07 -18.54 -15.47
N ILE A 99 -4.20 -17.98 -15.87
CA ILE A 99 -5.05 -18.53 -16.93
C ILE A 99 -5.23 -17.52 -18.04
N VAL A 100 -5.39 -17.98 -19.28
CA VAL A 100 -5.84 -17.18 -20.41
C VAL A 100 -7.35 -17.01 -20.28
N TRP A 101 -7.75 -15.90 -19.68
CA TRP A 101 -9.14 -15.57 -19.40
C TRP A 101 -9.90 -15.18 -20.66
N ASP A 102 -9.30 -14.45 -21.59
CA ASP A 102 -9.86 -14.21 -22.93
C ASP A 102 -8.74 -14.07 -23.96
N GLN A 103 -9.06 -14.35 -25.22
CA GLN A 103 -8.16 -14.11 -26.33
C GLN A 103 -8.95 -13.94 -27.63
N GLY A 104 -8.35 -13.27 -28.60
CA GLY A 104 -8.94 -13.11 -29.92
C GLY A 104 -8.15 -12.19 -30.81
N THR A 105 -8.85 -11.60 -31.77
CA THR A 105 -8.30 -10.57 -32.66
C THR A 105 -8.76 -9.20 -32.26
N TYR A 106 -7.98 -8.19 -32.64
CA TYR A 106 -8.41 -6.81 -32.49
C TYR A 106 -8.01 -5.99 -33.71
N LEU A 107 -8.73 -4.90 -33.92
CA LEU A 107 -8.48 -3.94 -34.98
C LEU A 107 -8.41 -2.54 -34.36
N PRO A 108 -7.59 -1.62 -34.90
CA PRO A 108 -7.71 -0.22 -34.56
C PRO A 108 -9.11 0.28 -34.84
N ASP A 109 -9.62 1.16 -33.97
CA ASP A 109 -10.95 1.79 -34.13
C ASP A 109 -10.81 3.08 -34.95
N GLU A 110 -10.22 2.95 -36.13
CA GLU A 110 -10.07 3.98 -37.17
C GLU A 110 -9.98 3.32 -38.55
N ASP A 111 -10.26 4.09 -39.59
CA ASP A 111 -10.19 3.63 -40.97
C ASP A 111 -8.73 3.61 -41.45
N VAL A 112 -8.11 2.44 -41.36
CA VAL A 112 -6.76 2.17 -41.85
C VAL A 112 -6.77 0.96 -42.77
N PRO A 113 -5.83 0.89 -43.75
CA PRO A 113 -5.68 -0.26 -44.61
C PRO A 113 -5.66 -1.58 -43.82
N ALA A 114 -6.28 -2.61 -44.39
CA ALA A 114 -6.44 -3.92 -43.73
C ALA A 114 -5.11 -4.67 -43.51
N ASP A 115 -3.99 -4.14 -44.01
CA ASP A 115 -2.69 -4.75 -43.80
C ASP A 115 -2.19 -4.50 -42.35
N LYS A 116 -1.59 -5.54 -41.77
CA LYS A 116 -1.12 -5.54 -40.39
C LYS A 116 -0.16 -4.39 -40.09
N LYS A 117 0.71 -4.04 -41.04
CA LYS A 117 1.79 -3.06 -40.85
C LYS A 117 1.20 -1.65 -40.70
N SER A 118 0.20 -1.30 -41.51
CA SER A 118 -0.51 -0.03 -41.41
C SER A 118 -1.29 0.08 -40.09
N GLN A 119 -2.01 -0.98 -39.70
CA GLN A 119 -2.74 -1.04 -38.44
C GLN A 119 -1.82 -0.88 -37.22
N GLU A 120 -0.71 -1.62 -37.20
CA GLU A 120 0.28 -1.58 -36.12
C GLU A 120 0.96 -0.20 -36.03
N LYS A 121 1.31 0.41 -37.16
CA LYS A 121 1.87 1.77 -37.20
C LYS A 121 0.91 2.79 -36.60
N SER A 122 -0.38 2.69 -36.91
CA SER A 122 -1.41 3.55 -36.33
C SER A 122 -1.51 3.35 -34.81
N LEU A 123 -1.64 2.10 -34.36
CA LEU A 123 -1.77 1.78 -32.93
C LEU A 123 -0.55 2.22 -32.10
N LEU A 124 0.66 2.12 -32.66
CA LEU A 124 1.87 2.64 -32.02
C LEU A 124 1.87 4.17 -31.92
N LYS A 125 1.37 4.86 -32.94
CA LYS A 125 1.18 6.33 -32.89
C LYS A 125 0.17 6.70 -31.79
N GLN A 126 -0.95 5.99 -31.71
CA GLN A 126 -1.97 6.16 -30.68
C GLN A 126 -1.43 5.88 -29.27
N LEU A 127 -0.63 4.83 -29.09
CA LEU A 127 0.04 4.48 -27.84
C LEU A 127 0.96 5.63 -27.38
N ASN A 128 1.77 6.17 -28.30
CA ASN A 128 2.66 7.30 -27.99
C ASN A 128 1.88 8.59 -27.70
N ALA A 129 0.75 8.79 -28.37
CA ALA A 129 -0.17 9.90 -28.12
C ALA A 129 -0.99 9.74 -26.83
N GLY A 130 -0.87 8.61 -26.12
CA GLY A 130 -1.55 8.37 -24.85
C GLY A 130 -3.04 8.06 -24.97
N THR A 131 -3.55 7.70 -26.14
CA THR A 131 -4.93 7.24 -26.31
C THR A 131 -5.00 6.23 -27.45
N ILE A 132 -5.38 5.00 -27.12
CA ILE A 132 -5.55 3.91 -28.09
C ILE A 132 -7.01 3.51 -28.12
N LYS A 133 -7.60 3.45 -29.32
CA LYS A 133 -8.95 2.96 -29.54
C LYS A 133 -8.91 1.74 -30.42
N PHE A 134 -9.62 0.70 -30.02
CA PHE A 134 -9.58 -0.59 -30.70
C PHE A 134 -10.89 -1.35 -30.51
N THR A 135 -11.19 -2.21 -31.49
CA THR A 135 -12.33 -3.12 -31.45
C THR A 135 -11.85 -4.55 -31.22
N LEU A 136 -12.32 -5.16 -30.12
CA LEU A 136 -12.03 -6.55 -29.76
C LEU A 136 -13.00 -7.53 -30.41
N LYS A 137 -12.46 -8.65 -30.88
CA LYS A 137 -13.19 -9.84 -31.34
C LYS A 137 -12.74 -11.05 -30.51
N GLY A 138 -13.06 -11.00 -29.21
CA GLY A 138 -12.76 -12.05 -28.24
C GLY A 138 -13.85 -13.10 -28.10
N LYS A 139 -13.57 -14.09 -27.26
CA LYS A 139 -14.57 -15.05 -26.81
C LYS A 139 -15.46 -14.44 -25.73
N LYS A 140 -14.90 -13.63 -24.82
CA LYS A 140 -15.64 -12.93 -23.75
C LYS A 140 -15.87 -11.46 -24.09
N LEU A 141 -14.81 -10.71 -24.38
CA LEU A 141 -14.90 -9.29 -24.70
C LEU A 141 -15.09 -9.09 -26.20
N LYS A 142 -16.07 -8.26 -26.55
CA LYS A 142 -16.37 -7.88 -27.93
C LYS A 142 -16.66 -6.39 -28.01
N GLY A 143 -16.44 -5.82 -29.19
CA GLY A 143 -16.77 -4.42 -29.47
C GLY A 143 -15.64 -3.46 -29.13
N SER A 144 -15.95 -2.17 -29.15
CA SER A 144 -14.99 -1.07 -29.09
C SER A 144 -14.65 -0.68 -27.64
N TYR A 145 -13.36 -0.41 -27.43
CA TYR A 145 -12.72 -0.04 -26.18
C TYR A 145 -11.67 1.05 -26.42
N ALA A 146 -11.29 1.74 -25.34
CA ALA A 146 -10.17 2.66 -25.33
C ALA A 146 -9.26 2.46 -24.12
N LEU A 147 -7.96 2.62 -24.34
CA LEU A 147 -6.95 2.84 -23.31
C LEU A 147 -6.54 4.31 -23.34
N VAL A 148 -6.76 5.04 -22.26
CA VAL A 148 -6.47 6.49 -22.16
C VAL A 148 -5.45 6.75 -21.06
N LYS A 149 -4.29 7.30 -21.42
CA LYS A 149 -3.21 7.68 -20.50
C LYS A 149 -3.65 8.87 -19.65
N MET A 150 -3.41 8.79 -18.35
CA MET A 150 -3.70 9.85 -17.40
C MET A 150 -2.48 10.74 -17.20
N TYR A 151 -2.39 11.81 -17.98
CA TYR A 151 -1.37 12.84 -17.78
C TYR A 151 -1.50 13.46 -16.38
N GLY A 152 -0.38 13.56 -15.65
CA GLY A 152 -0.33 14.09 -14.28
C GLY A 152 -0.72 13.11 -13.17
N LYS A 153 -0.80 11.79 -13.45
CA LYS A 153 -1.00 10.72 -12.45
C LYS A 153 -0.04 9.54 -12.64
N GLY A 154 1.19 9.82 -13.08
CA GLY A 154 2.22 8.82 -13.37
C GLY A 154 2.34 8.44 -14.85
N GLU A 155 3.56 8.19 -15.33
CA GLU A 155 3.85 7.89 -16.75
C GLU A 155 3.24 6.57 -17.25
N ASN A 156 2.85 5.68 -16.33
CA ASN A 156 2.32 4.35 -16.63
C ASN A 156 0.84 4.19 -16.29
N THR A 157 0.13 5.27 -15.93
CA THR A 157 -1.26 5.19 -15.49
C THR A 157 -2.21 5.40 -16.65
N TRP A 158 -3.09 4.42 -16.89
CA TRP A 158 -4.10 4.44 -17.95
C TRP A 158 -5.49 4.10 -17.41
N LEU A 159 -6.51 4.40 -18.20
CA LEU A 159 -7.88 3.95 -18.01
C LEU A 159 -8.29 3.05 -19.17
N LEU A 160 -8.80 1.86 -18.86
CA LEU A 160 -9.51 1.00 -19.80
C LEU A 160 -11.01 1.34 -19.74
N ILE A 161 -11.57 1.71 -20.88
CA ILE A 161 -12.94 2.23 -21.01
C ILE A 161 -13.66 1.48 -22.12
N LYS A 162 -14.87 0.99 -21.85
CA LYS A 162 -15.76 0.42 -22.86
C LYS A 162 -16.49 1.55 -23.60
N HIS A 163 -16.54 1.51 -24.93
CA HIS A 163 -17.42 2.41 -25.68
C HIS A 163 -18.86 1.87 -25.75
N LYS A 164 -19.83 2.78 -25.92
CA LYS A 164 -21.23 2.41 -26.14
C LYS A 164 -21.37 1.77 -27.52
N ASP A 165 -21.65 0.47 -27.54
CA ASP A 165 -21.95 -0.29 -28.75
C ASP A 165 -22.90 -1.46 -28.42
N LYS A 166 -23.22 -2.28 -29.41
CA LYS A 166 -24.13 -3.44 -29.27
C LYS A 166 -23.65 -4.54 -28.32
N TYR A 167 -22.40 -4.50 -27.86
CA TYR A 167 -21.81 -5.46 -26.92
C TYR A 167 -21.67 -4.89 -25.50
N ALA A 168 -22.07 -3.63 -25.28
CA ALA A 168 -22.11 -3.02 -23.96
C ALA A 168 -23.14 -3.71 -23.05
N SER A 169 -22.78 -3.96 -21.79
CA SER A 169 -23.63 -4.61 -20.81
C SER A 169 -23.19 -4.24 -19.39
N THR A 170 -24.16 -4.04 -18.50
CA THR A 170 -23.92 -3.78 -17.06
C THR A 170 -23.60 -5.05 -16.26
N ALA A 171 -23.74 -6.24 -16.85
CA ALA A 171 -23.38 -7.49 -16.20
C ALA A 171 -21.88 -7.55 -15.91
N ASP A 172 -21.50 -8.14 -14.76
CA ASP A 172 -20.10 -8.30 -14.43
C ASP A 172 -19.48 -9.44 -15.27
N ILE A 173 -18.77 -9.06 -16.32
CA ILE A 173 -18.13 -10.02 -17.22
C ILE A 173 -17.08 -10.89 -16.52
N THR A 174 -16.52 -10.43 -15.39
CA THR A 174 -15.44 -11.11 -14.67
C THR A 174 -15.91 -12.38 -13.96
N GLU A 175 -17.21 -12.55 -13.75
CA GLU A 175 -17.84 -13.79 -13.27
C GLU A 175 -17.63 -14.99 -14.21
N LYS A 176 -17.31 -14.75 -15.49
CA LYS A 176 -16.86 -15.79 -16.42
C LYS A 176 -15.42 -16.17 -16.08
N ASP A 177 -15.22 -16.93 -15.02
CA ASP A 177 -13.92 -17.18 -14.37
C ASP A 177 -13.03 -18.24 -15.03
N LYS A 178 -13.56 -19.01 -15.99
CA LYS A 178 -12.82 -20.09 -16.68
C LYS A 178 -11.91 -19.61 -17.80
N SER A 179 -10.81 -20.31 -17.99
CA SER A 179 -9.93 -20.19 -19.14
C SER A 179 -10.66 -20.40 -20.46
N VAL A 180 -10.26 -19.68 -21.50
CA VAL A 180 -10.74 -19.94 -22.87
C VAL A 180 -9.89 -20.94 -23.66
N ILE A 181 -8.80 -21.44 -23.08
CA ILE A 181 -7.94 -22.49 -23.64
C ILE A 181 -8.26 -23.83 -22.97
N SER A 182 -8.06 -23.92 -21.66
CA SER A 182 -8.24 -25.16 -20.89
C SER A 182 -9.64 -25.37 -20.30
N ASN A 183 -10.50 -24.33 -20.33
CA ASN A 183 -11.81 -24.35 -19.64
C ASN A 183 -11.72 -24.62 -18.13
N LYS A 184 -10.55 -24.42 -17.53
CA LYS A 184 -10.28 -24.55 -16.10
C LYS A 184 -10.33 -23.18 -15.41
N THR A 185 -10.71 -23.16 -14.14
CA THR A 185 -10.57 -21.97 -13.29
C THR A 185 -9.15 -21.92 -12.72
N ILE A 186 -8.79 -20.81 -12.07
CA ILE A 186 -7.49 -20.67 -11.40
C ILE A 186 -7.29 -21.77 -10.35
N GLU A 187 -8.31 -22.04 -9.54
CA GLU A 187 -8.27 -23.05 -8.48
C GLU A 187 -8.05 -24.44 -9.07
N LYS A 188 -8.69 -24.73 -10.22
CA LYS A 188 -8.48 -25.99 -10.92
C LYS A 188 -7.09 -26.08 -11.55
N ILE A 189 -6.53 -25.02 -12.12
CA ILE A 189 -5.14 -25.04 -12.62
C ILE A 189 -4.16 -25.23 -11.46
N ALA A 190 -4.37 -24.52 -10.35
CA ALA A 190 -3.59 -24.66 -9.13
C ALA A 190 -3.64 -26.10 -8.57
N ALA A 191 -4.80 -26.76 -8.66
CA ALA A 191 -5.00 -28.12 -8.17
C ALA A 191 -4.60 -29.24 -9.15
N THR A 192 -4.50 -28.97 -10.46
CA THR A 192 -4.29 -30.01 -11.49
C THR A 192 -2.97 -29.92 -12.25
N SER A 193 -2.08 -28.99 -11.93
CA SER A 193 -0.86 -28.82 -12.73
C SER A 193 0.18 -29.90 -12.43
N GLU A 194 0.05 -31.04 -13.12
CA GLU A 194 1.15 -31.89 -13.58
C GLU A 194 2.03 -31.20 -14.64
N ASN A 195 1.85 -29.90 -14.90
CA ASN A 195 2.80 -29.07 -15.66
C ASN A 195 3.89 -28.50 -14.76
N ILE A 196 4.50 -29.36 -13.94
CA ILE A 196 5.86 -29.13 -13.45
C ILE A 196 6.77 -29.44 -14.63
N TRP A 197 7.42 -28.42 -15.17
CA TRP A 197 8.55 -28.62 -16.05
C TRP A 197 9.62 -29.41 -15.29
N HIS A 198 9.80 -30.69 -15.63
CA HIS A 198 10.98 -31.45 -15.26
C HIS A 198 12.11 -31.06 -16.22
N SER A 199 13.23 -30.62 -15.67
CA SER A 199 14.48 -30.37 -16.38
C SER A 199 15.13 -31.67 -16.92
N ASN A 200 14.41 -32.46 -17.72
CA ASN A 200 15.04 -33.52 -18.50
C ASN A 200 15.65 -32.94 -19.78
N LYS A 201 16.79 -32.27 -19.62
CA LYS A 201 17.88 -32.41 -20.59
C LYS A 201 18.78 -33.53 -20.09
N THR A 202 18.41 -34.75 -20.48
CA THR A 202 19.34 -35.85 -20.65
C THR A 202 20.51 -35.33 -21.49
N ALA A 203 21.69 -35.31 -20.87
CA ALA A 203 22.94 -35.18 -21.58
C ALA A 203 22.96 -36.24 -22.68
N ALA A 204 23.19 -35.77 -23.91
CA ALA A 204 23.40 -36.64 -25.05
C ALA A 204 24.52 -37.64 -24.71
N THR A 205 24.13 -38.90 -24.69
CA THR A 205 24.99 -40.07 -24.60
C THR A 205 25.99 -40.06 -25.75
N LYS A 206 27.25 -39.73 -25.46
CA LYS A 206 28.38 -40.22 -26.24
C LYS A 206 28.77 -41.58 -25.69
N LYS A 207 28.53 -42.60 -26.51
CA LYS A 207 29.06 -43.96 -26.37
C LYS A 207 30.58 -43.91 -26.18
N THR A 208 31.09 -44.62 -25.17
CA THR A 208 32.25 -45.50 -25.33
C THR A 208 32.28 -46.57 -24.25
N ALA A 209 32.69 -47.75 -24.66
CA ALA A 209 32.55 -49.03 -23.98
C ALA A 209 33.66 -49.32 -22.95
N THR A 210 33.28 -50.17 -21.98
CA THR A 210 34.04 -51.29 -21.37
C THR A 210 35.29 -51.04 -20.49
N LYS A 211 35.19 -51.39 -19.20
CA LYS A 211 35.81 -52.56 -18.50
C LYS A 211 35.59 -52.42 -16.97
N LYS A 212 34.94 -53.38 -16.26
CA LYS A 212 35.52 -54.40 -15.33
C LYS A 212 36.70 -53.85 -14.48
N SER A 213 36.79 -53.96 -13.16
CA SER A 213 36.34 -54.99 -12.20
C SER A 213 36.62 -54.59 -10.73
N SER A 214 35.96 -55.31 -9.80
CA SER A 214 36.47 -55.85 -8.51
C SER A 214 36.77 -54.96 -7.29
N ASP A 215 35.89 -55.14 -6.29
CA ASP A 215 36.16 -55.62 -4.92
C ASP A 215 36.87 -54.80 -3.81
N LYS A 216 36.16 -54.82 -2.67
CA LYS A 216 36.58 -55.05 -1.27
C LYS A 216 36.75 -53.87 -0.28
N LYS A 217 35.78 -53.85 0.65
CA LYS A 217 35.82 -53.62 2.11
C LYS A 217 37.17 -53.21 2.73
N SER A 218 37.15 -52.14 3.53
CA SER A 218 37.28 -52.22 5.00
C SER A 218 37.22 -50.81 5.66
N ALA A 219 36.60 -50.77 6.84
CA ALA A 219 36.76 -49.75 7.89
C ALA A 219 37.29 -50.49 9.15
N PRO A 220 37.62 -49.86 10.30
CA PRO A 220 37.66 -48.44 10.70
C PRO A 220 39.05 -48.04 11.30
N THR A 221 39.37 -46.80 11.70
CA THR A 221 39.18 -46.26 13.07
C THR A 221 39.80 -44.84 13.21
N LYS A 222 39.06 -43.96 13.91
CA LYS A 222 39.33 -42.70 14.68
C LYS A 222 40.79 -42.16 14.72
N THR A 223 41.06 -40.84 14.71
CA THR A 223 40.76 -39.89 15.81
C THR A 223 40.90 -38.40 15.42
N ALA A 224 39.90 -37.60 15.85
CA ALA A 224 39.86 -36.17 16.27
C ALA A 224 40.60 -35.05 15.49
N ALA A 225 39.83 -34.05 14.99
CA ALA A 225 39.50 -32.83 15.76
C ALA A 225 38.67 -31.80 14.95
N LYS A 226 37.57 -31.33 15.59
CA LYS A 226 36.96 -29.99 15.56
C LYS A 226 36.75 -29.28 14.19
N LYS A 227 35.48 -29.10 13.80
CA LYS A 227 34.85 -27.76 13.71
C LYS A 227 33.34 -27.83 13.42
N ASN A 228 32.66 -27.00 14.20
CA ASN A 228 31.27 -26.57 14.22
C ASN A 228 30.38 -26.89 13.00
N VAL A 229 29.23 -27.47 13.36
CA VAL A 229 27.98 -27.44 12.61
C VAL A 229 27.47 -26.00 12.61
N GLU A 230 27.52 -25.34 11.45
CA GLU A 230 26.55 -24.30 11.10
C GLU A 230 25.57 -24.97 10.14
N GLU A 231 24.33 -25.14 10.61
CA GLU A 231 23.20 -25.56 9.80
C GLU A 231 22.89 -24.45 8.79
N ASP A 232 23.18 -24.72 7.52
CA ASP A 232 22.69 -23.93 6.40
C ASP A 232 21.17 -24.05 6.34
N VAL A 233 20.48 -22.96 6.71
CA VAL A 233 19.05 -22.80 6.49
C VAL A 233 18.84 -22.35 5.05
N GLU A 234 18.57 -23.30 4.15
CA GLU A 234 18.03 -23.04 2.81
C GLU A 234 16.65 -22.39 2.91
N VAL A 235 16.53 -21.07 2.71
CA VAL A 235 15.24 -20.44 2.35
C VAL A 235 15.44 -19.24 1.41
N ILE A 236 14.62 -19.24 0.35
CA ILE A 236 14.24 -18.20 -0.62
C ILE A 236 15.05 -18.12 -1.93
N GLY A 237 14.50 -18.79 -2.94
CA GLY A 237 15.01 -18.88 -4.31
C GLY A 237 14.61 -17.73 -5.22
N ASP A 238 14.96 -16.49 -4.85
CA ASP A 238 15.08 -15.40 -5.81
C ASP A 238 16.54 -14.91 -5.78
N ALA A 239 17.30 -15.19 -6.83
CA ALA A 239 18.71 -14.82 -6.92
C ALA A 239 18.90 -13.31 -6.68
N SER A 240 17.92 -12.49 -7.08
CA SER A 240 17.95 -11.04 -6.87
C SER A 240 17.79 -10.65 -5.40
N VAL A 241 16.97 -11.37 -4.62
CA VAL A 241 16.80 -11.10 -3.18
C VAL A 241 18.02 -11.57 -2.41
N ASN A 242 18.57 -12.73 -2.78
CA ASN A 242 19.80 -13.24 -2.17
C ASN A 242 20.99 -12.31 -2.45
N GLU A 243 21.12 -11.78 -3.67
CA GLU A 243 22.12 -10.75 -3.98
C GLU A 243 21.94 -9.48 -3.12
N MET A 244 20.69 -9.02 -2.89
CA MET A 244 20.43 -7.88 -2.00
C MET A 244 20.76 -8.20 -0.53
N LEU A 245 20.40 -9.41 -0.05
CA LEU A 245 20.75 -9.88 1.30
C LEU A 245 22.26 -9.99 1.49
N GLU A 246 23.00 -10.40 0.46
CA GLU A 246 24.46 -10.51 0.51
C GLU A 246 25.15 -9.15 0.64
N LYS A 247 24.58 -8.07 0.10
CA LYS A 247 25.05 -6.69 0.35
C LYS A 247 24.90 -6.28 1.82
N GLY A 248 24.01 -6.93 2.57
CA GLY A 248 23.82 -6.69 3.99
C GLY A 248 25.08 -6.97 4.81
N LYS A 249 25.32 -6.15 5.84
CA LYS A 249 26.49 -6.32 6.71
C LYS A 249 26.30 -7.55 7.59
N LYS A 250 27.24 -8.50 7.56
CA LYS A 250 27.22 -9.64 8.50
C LYS A 250 27.21 -9.14 9.94
N GLN A 251 26.21 -9.53 10.71
CA GLN A 251 26.05 -9.13 12.10
C GLN A 251 25.22 -10.17 12.87
N ALA A 252 25.59 -10.44 14.12
CA ALA A 252 24.77 -11.24 15.03
C ALA A 252 23.39 -10.61 15.27
N PHE A 253 22.45 -11.43 15.75
CA PHE A 253 21.08 -11.00 16.04
C PHE A 253 21.06 -9.75 16.93
N PRO A 254 20.48 -8.62 16.46
CA PRO A 254 20.53 -7.37 17.18
C PRO A 254 19.52 -7.39 18.34
N LYS A 255 19.89 -6.75 19.46
CA LYS A 255 19.08 -6.77 20.68
C LYS A 255 18.29 -5.51 20.95
N ASP A 256 18.71 -4.35 20.45
CA ASP A 256 18.13 -3.05 20.84
C ASP A 256 18.13 -2.05 19.68
N ILE A 257 17.57 -2.44 18.54
CA ILE A 257 17.35 -1.48 17.45
C ILE A 257 16.25 -0.51 17.88
N LYS A 258 16.51 0.78 17.69
CA LYS A 258 15.52 1.84 17.91
C LYS A 258 14.93 2.32 16.59
N PRO A 259 13.62 2.60 16.51
CA PRO A 259 13.01 2.92 15.24
C PRO A 259 13.42 4.29 14.67
N MET A 260 13.60 4.35 13.35
CA MET A 260 13.81 5.58 12.59
C MET A 260 12.56 6.47 12.60
N LEU A 261 12.71 7.79 12.74
CA LEU A 261 11.57 8.72 12.89
C LEU A 261 11.36 9.58 11.65
N ALA A 262 10.08 9.89 11.37
CA ALA A 262 9.71 10.75 10.24
C ALA A 262 9.57 12.22 10.61
N THR A 263 9.98 13.10 9.69
CA THR A 263 9.76 14.54 9.72
C THR A 263 8.36 14.88 9.20
N ARG A 264 7.68 15.86 9.82
CA ARG A 264 6.35 16.30 9.34
C ARG A 264 6.54 17.29 8.19
N VAL A 265 5.73 17.15 7.15
CA VAL A 265 5.53 18.17 6.12
C VAL A 265 4.05 18.52 6.04
N GLU A 266 3.77 19.72 5.56
CA GLU A 266 2.39 20.23 5.50
C GLU A 266 1.67 19.78 4.24
N GLU A 267 2.38 19.73 3.11
CA GLU A 267 1.78 19.48 1.81
C GLU A 267 2.26 18.16 1.22
N ALA A 268 1.33 17.48 0.55
CA ALA A 268 1.66 16.34 -0.28
C ALA A 268 2.39 16.81 -1.55
N PHE A 269 3.35 16.02 -2.00
CA PHE A 269 4.16 16.29 -3.17
C PHE A 269 4.31 15.03 -4.02
N ASP A 270 4.63 15.22 -5.29
CA ASP A 270 4.97 14.14 -6.22
C ASP A 270 6.48 14.13 -6.42
N ASN A 271 7.10 12.95 -6.37
CA ASN A 271 8.52 12.77 -6.61
C ASN A 271 8.82 11.32 -7.01
N LYS A 272 9.41 11.14 -8.20
CA LYS A 272 9.72 9.83 -8.79
C LYS A 272 10.74 9.01 -7.99
N ASP A 273 11.57 9.65 -7.18
CA ASP A 273 12.60 9.01 -6.37
C ASP A 273 12.06 8.62 -4.98
N TRP A 274 10.76 8.86 -4.74
CA TRP A 274 10.07 8.61 -3.49
C TRP A 274 8.96 7.59 -3.65
N LEU A 275 8.80 6.77 -2.62
CA LEU A 275 7.64 5.92 -2.44
C LEU A 275 6.68 6.51 -1.40
N TYR A 276 5.40 6.15 -1.52
CA TYR A 276 4.33 6.66 -0.69
C TYR A 276 3.49 5.50 -0.15
N GLU A 277 3.36 5.43 1.18
CA GLU A 277 2.65 4.39 1.92
C GLU A 277 1.49 5.01 2.72
N ILE A 278 0.49 4.19 3.06
CA ILE A 278 -0.54 4.62 4.01
C ILE A 278 0.13 4.96 5.34
N LYS A 279 -0.24 6.11 5.92
CA LYS A 279 0.09 6.37 7.31
C LYS A 279 -0.92 5.65 8.20
N TRP A 280 -0.54 4.47 8.69
CA TRP A 280 -1.33 3.70 9.63
C TRP A 280 -1.44 4.43 10.99
N ASP A 281 -2.64 4.46 11.57
CA ASP A 281 -2.92 5.02 12.90
C ASP A 281 -2.96 3.86 13.91
N GLY A 282 -1.85 3.63 14.61
CA GLY A 282 -1.70 2.48 15.47
C GLY A 282 -0.61 2.62 16.53
N TYR A 283 -0.09 1.48 16.97
CA TYR A 283 1.09 1.40 17.81
C TYR A 283 2.27 0.82 17.03
N ARG A 284 3.29 1.65 16.79
CA ARG A 284 4.56 1.18 16.22
C ARG A 284 5.19 0.08 17.06
N ALA A 285 5.55 -1.02 16.40
CA ALA A 285 6.21 -2.16 17.01
C ALA A 285 7.38 -2.65 16.14
N LEU A 286 8.48 -2.98 16.81
CA LEU A 286 9.54 -3.81 16.25
C LEU A 286 9.27 -5.25 16.66
N ALA A 287 9.31 -6.17 15.70
CA ALA A 287 9.25 -7.60 15.99
C ALA A 287 10.64 -8.21 15.85
N TYR A 288 11.06 -8.91 16.90
CA TYR A 288 12.31 -9.67 16.98
C TYR A 288 11.96 -11.16 16.92
N MET A 289 12.33 -11.84 15.84
CA MET A 289 12.14 -13.28 15.66
C MET A 289 13.50 -13.95 15.66
N ASN A 290 13.76 -14.81 16.65
CA ASN A 290 15.05 -15.47 16.82
C ASN A 290 14.86 -16.89 17.36
N LYS A 291 15.23 -17.90 16.58
CA LYS A 291 15.17 -19.33 16.93
C LYS A 291 13.79 -19.72 17.48
N GLY A 292 12.74 -19.32 16.76
CA GLY A 292 11.34 -19.59 17.13
C GLY A 292 10.79 -18.80 18.33
N LYS A 293 11.57 -17.85 18.88
CA LYS A 293 11.10 -16.91 19.91
C LYS A 293 10.73 -15.58 19.27
N VAL A 294 9.54 -15.08 19.60
CA VAL A 294 9.04 -13.78 19.15
C VAL A 294 9.00 -12.81 20.31
N GLU A 295 9.55 -11.62 20.09
CA GLU A 295 9.41 -10.49 20.99
C GLU A 295 8.92 -9.26 20.23
N LEU A 296 7.75 -8.73 20.62
CA LEU A 296 7.25 -7.46 20.14
C LEU A 296 7.66 -6.37 21.10
N ARG A 297 8.21 -5.28 20.57
CA ARG A 297 8.62 -4.12 21.35
C ARG A 297 8.05 -2.85 20.79
N SER A 298 7.49 -2.03 21.67
CA SER A 298 7.03 -0.68 21.33
C SER A 298 8.20 0.19 20.87
N ARG A 299 7.85 1.35 20.31
CA ARG A 299 8.82 2.42 20.01
C ARG A 299 9.77 2.79 21.17
N ASN A 300 9.34 2.63 22.43
CA ASN A 300 10.13 2.97 23.61
C ASN A 300 10.75 1.72 24.28
N ASN A 301 10.92 0.62 23.52
CA ASN A 301 11.48 -0.66 23.99
C ASN A 301 10.65 -1.38 25.08
N LEU A 302 9.40 -0.96 25.33
CA LEU A 302 8.48 -1.68 26.22
C LEU A 302 7.95 -2.94 25.53
N SER A 303 7.88 -4.07 26.25
CA SER A 303 7.34 -5.31 25.71
C SER A 303 5.86 -5.17 25.36
N PHE A 304 5.54 -5.60 24.15
CA PHE A 304 4.22 -5.67 23.55
C PHE A 304 3.76 -7.13 23.34
N THR A 305 4.63 -8.11 23.55
CA THR A 305 4.38 -9.53 23.24
C THR A 305 3.10 -10.06 23.88
N GLN A 306 2.97 -9.95 25.21
CA GLN A 306 1.76 -10.46 25.90
C GLN A 306 0.51 -9.66 25.55
N LYS A 307 0.67 -8.33 25.37
CA LYS A 307 -0.45 -7.43 25.10
C LYS A 307 -1.04 -7.66 23.70
N PHE A 308 -0.21 -8.02 22.74
CA PHE A 308 -0.59 -8.32 21.37
C PHE A 308 -0.27 -9.78 21.05
N ALA A 309 -0.69 -10.69 21.93
CA ALA A 309 -0.44 -12.13 21.80
C ALA A 309 -0.85 -12.67 20.43
N THR A 310 -2.03 -12.26 19.92
CA THR A 310 -2.48 -12.63 18.56
C THR A 310 -1.48 -12.30 17.45
N ILE A 311 -0.79 -11.16 17.55
CA ILE A 311 0.27 -10.78 16.59
C ILE A 311 1.54 -11.60 16.85
N ALA A 312 1.92 -11.77 18.11
CA ALA A 312 3.12 -12.51 18.49
C ALA A 312 3.03 -14.00 18.09
N ASP A 313 1.85 -14.61 18.27
CA ASP A 313 1.56 -15.99 17.89
C ASP A 313 1.56 -16.14 16.37
N ALA A 314 0.91 -15.25 15.62
CA ALA A 314 0.98 -15.25 14.16
C ALA A 314 2.42 -15.12 13.66
N LEU A 315 3.23 -14.21 14.24
CA LEU A 315 4.64 -14.07 13.90
C LEU A 315 5.45 -15.33 14.23
N LYS A 316 5.06 -16.07 15.26
CA LYS A 316 5.75 -17.31 15.65
C LYS A 316 5.42 -18.45 14.71
N ASP A 317 4.16 -18.55 14.31
CA ASP A 317 3.63 -19.68 13.55
C ASP A 317 3.82 -19.52 12.04
N GLU A 318 3.77 -18.29 11.53
CA GLU A 318 3.73 -17.99 10.09
C GLU A 318 5.04 -17.42 9.54
N TRP A 319 5.85 -16.73 10.35
CA TRP A 319 7.11 -16.13 9.89
C TRP A 319 8.23 -17.17 9.83
N GLN A 320 8.98 -17.18 8.72
CA GLN A 320 10.11 -18.09 8.52
C GLN A 320 11.45 -17.37 8.61
N GLY A 321 12.36 -17.96 9.39
CA GLY A 321 13.71 -17.45 9.59
C GLY A 321 13.83 -16.36 10.66
N ASP A 322 15.07 -16.09 11.07
CA ASP A 322 15.34 -15.07 12.07
C ASP A 322 15.31 -13.68 11.43
N ALA A 323 14.61 -12.74 12.05
CA ALA A 323 14.44 -11.40 11.50
C ALA A 323 14.22 -10.33 12.58
N VAL A 324 14.48 -9.08 12.20
CA VAL A 324 13.97 -7.89 12.89
C VAL A 324 13.27 -6.98 11.90
N ILE A 325 11.98 -6.76 12.12
CA ILE A 325 11.09 -5.98 11.23
C ILE A 325 10.43 -4.82 11.97
N ASP A 326 10.09 -3.78 11.21
CA ASP A 326 9.45 -2.55 11.71
C ASP A 326 8.07 -2.41 11.08
N GLY A 327 7.07 -2.13 11.92
CA GLY A 327 5.68 -2.07 11.51
C GLY A 327 4.78 -1.31 12.46
N GLU A 328 3.50 -1.26 12.11
CA GLU A 328 2.44 -0.63 12.90
C GLU A 328 1.35 -1.64 13.24
N ILE A 329 1.07 -1.83 14.54
CA ILE A 329 -0.07 -2.63 15.00
C ILE A 329 -1.32 -1.74 14.97
N VAL A 330 -2.35 -2.19 14.25
CA VAL A 330 -3.63 -1.48 14.11
C VAL A 330 -4.79 -2.39 14.51
N ALA A 331 -5.91 -1.78 14.91
CA ALA A 331 -7.20 -2.45 14.94
C ALA A 331 -7.97 -2.06 13.67
N LEU A 332 -8.65 -3.02 13.05
CA LEU A 332 -9.44 -2.81 11.85
C LEU A 332 -10.94 -2.83 12.18
N ASN A 333 -11.70 -1.96 11.52
CA ASN A 333 -13.16 -2.01 11.52
C ASN A 333 -13.68 -3.03 10.48
N ASP A 334 -15.00 -3.17 10.37
CA ASP A 334 -15.65 -4.11 9.44
C ASP A 334 -15.36 -3.82 7.96
N GLU A 335 -14.95 -2.59 7.64
CA GLU A 335 -14.56 -2.15 6.30
C GLU A 335 -13.07 -2.36 6.02
N GLY A 336 -12.31 -2.90 6.99
CA GLY A 336 -10.86 -3.10 6.90
C GLY A 336 -10.04 -1.81 7.06
N LEU A 337 -10.63 -0.74 7.58
CA LEU A 337 -9.95 0.54 7.83
C LEU A 337 -9.44 0.62 9.29
N PRO A 338 -8.34 1.34 9.55
CA PRO A 338 -7.77 1.46 10.89
C PRO A 338 -8.71 2.25 11.82
N ASP A 339 -9.00 1.67 12.98
CA ASP A 339 -9.77 2.26 14.07
C ASP A 339 -8.92 2.33 15.35
N PHE A 340 -8.32 3.50 15.57
CA PHE A 340 -7.47 3.71 16.74
C PHE A 340 -8.25 3.73 18.06
N GLN A 341 -9.52 4.15 18.05
CA GLN A 341 -10.33 4.15 19.27
C GLN A 341 -10.59 2.72 19.73
N ASN A 342 -10.85 1.82 18.80
CA ASN A 342 -10.96 0.40 19.08
C ASN A 342 -9.61 -0.16 19.57
N LEU A 343 -8.48 0.19 18.94
CA LEU A 343 -7.15 -0.22 19.40
C LEU A 343 -6.84 0.24 20.83
N GLN A 344 -7.19 1.49 21.19
CA GLN A 344 -7.03 1.98 22.55
C GLN A 344 -7.93 1.25 23.55
N SER A 345 -9.15 0.91 23.11
CA SER A 345 -10.11 0.17 23.93
C SER A 345 -9.65 -1.27 24.18
N PHE A 346 -9.08 -1.92 23.16
CA PHE A 346 -8.40 -3.22 23.27
C PHE A 346 -7.28 -3.14 24.31
N VAL A 347 -6.37 -2.16 24.18
CA VAL A 347 -5.20 -2.04 25.07
C VAL A 347 -5.56 -1.74 26.52
N LYS A 348 -6.64 -0.99 26.76
CA LYS A 348 -7.07 -0.60 28.13
C LYS A 348 -7.93 -1.66 28.80
N ASN A 349 -8.86 -2.25 28.05
CA ASN A 349 -9.99 -2.99 28.61
C ASN A 349 -10.03 -4.46 28.16
N GLY A 350 -9.09 -4.91 27.33
CA GLY A 350 -9.04 -6.30 26.86
C GLY A 350 -10.22 -6.71 25.96
N LYS A 351 -10.95 -5.75 25.38
CA LYS A 351 -12.04 -6.02 24.42
C LYS A 351 -11.50 -6.71 23.17
N THR A 352 -12.30 -7.50 22.47
CA THR A 352 -11.95 -8.10 21.18
C THR A 352 -11.85 -7.04 20.08
N ALA A 353 -10.74 -7.06 19.33
CA ALA A 353 -10.52 -6.24 18.14
C ALA A 353 -9.86 -7.09 17.05
N ARG A 354 -10.20 -6.86 15.78
CA ARG A 354 -9.50 -7.46 14.65
C ARG A 354 -8.16 -6.74 14.50
N LEU A 355 -7.08 -7.35 14.96
CA LEU A 355 -5.75 -6.76 14.90
C LEU A 355 -5.03 -7.12 13.60
N ALA A 356 -4.22 -6.19 13.10
CA ALA A 356 -3.27 -6.43 12.03
C ALA A 356 -1.94 -5.72 12.33
N PHE A 357 -0.84 -6.29 11.86
CA PHE A 357 0.50 -5.75 11.95
C PHE A 357 1.00 -5.41 10.55
N TYR A 358 0.92 -4.13 10.19
CA TYR A 358 1.39 -3.63 8.91
C TYR A 358 2.89 -3.42 8.94
N VAL A 359 3.65 -4.34 8.34
CA VAL A 359 5.11 -4.33 8.31
C VAL A 359 5.59 -3.49 7.12
N PHE A 360 6.46 -2.52 7.38
CA PHE A 360 6.89 -1.56 6.37
C PHE A 360 8.40 -1.50 6.14
N ASP A 361 9.21 -2.10 7.01
CA ASP A 361 10.67 -2.21 6.82
C ASP A 361 11.25 -3.49 7.45
N ILE A 362 12.41 -3.93 6.96
CA ILE A 362 13.21 -5.04 7.49
C ILE A 362 14.62 -4.56 7.81
N LEU A 363 15.05 -4.77 9.05
CA LEU A 363 16.27 -4.17 9.60
C LEU A 363 17.40 -5.20 9.69
N TRP A 364 17.04 -6.45 9.91
CA TRP A 364 17.97 -7.57 9.99
C TRP A 364 17.27 -8.86 9.54
N TYR A 365 17.99 -9.72 8.83
CA TYR A 365 17.51 -11.04 8.41
C TYR A 365 18.67 -12.04 8.37
N SER A 366 18.50 -13.22 8.95
CA SER A 366 19.40 -14.39 8.82
C SER A 366 20.92 -14.04 8.83
N GLY A 367 21.38 -13.30 9.84
CA GLY A 367 22.80 -12.97 10.00
C GLY A 367 23.25 -11.68 9.32
N LYS A 368 22.35 -10.95 8.66
CA LYS A 368 22.66 -9.75 7.86
C LYS A 368 21.89 -8.54 8.39
N LEU A 369 22.62 -7.48 8.76
CA LEU A 369 22.05 -6.16 9.00
C LEU A 369 21.79 -5.47 7.67
N LEU A 370 20.54 -5.05 7.46
CA LEU A 370 20.05 -4.51 6.19
C LEU A 370 19.89 -2.98 6.22
N THR A 371 20.12 -2.33 7.36
CA THR A 371 19.85 -0.89 7.54
C THR A 371 20.63 0.02 6.59
N ALA A 372 21.77 -0.42 6.05
CA ALA A 372 22.57 0.33 5.08
C ALA A 372 22.13 0.13 3.63
N LEU A 373 21.20 -0.79 3.35
CA LEU A 373 20.66 -0.98 2.01
C LEU A 373 19.67 0.13 1.66
N PRO A 374 19.51 0.49 0.38
CA PRO A 374 18.43 1.35 -0.08
C PRO A 374 17.06 0.85 0.38
N LEU A 375 16.16 1.76 0.76
CA LEU A 375 14.81 1.41 1.20
C LEU A 375 14.06 0.52 0.21
N ILE A 376 14.21 0.77 -1.09
CA ILE A 376 13.54 -0.05 -2.12
C ILE A 376 14.03 -1.51 -2.09
N GLU A 377 15.32 -1.75 -1.82
CA GLU A 377 15.86 -3.11 -1.66
C GLU A 377 15.32 -3.75 -0.37
N ARG A 378 15.30 -3.01 0.75
CA ARG A 378 14.73 -3.51 2.02
C ARG A 378 13.25 -3.86 1.87
N LYS A 379 12.46 -3.03 1.20
CA LYS A 379 11.03 -3.32 0.94
C LYS A 379 10.86 -4.52 0.01
N THR A 380 11.72 -4.70 -0.98
CA THR A 380 11.70 -5.87 -1.88
C THR A 380 12.01 -7.15 -1.10
N ILE A 381 13.04 -7.13 -0.26
CA ILE A 381 13.37 -8.24 0.65
C ILE A 381 12.18 -8.54 1.58
N LEU A 382 11.64 -7.52 2.25
CA LEU A 382 10.51 -7.66 3.15
C LEU A 382 9.31 -8.28 2.44
N GLN A 383 8.91 -7.75 1.27
CA GLN A 383 7.74 -8.23 0.52
C GLN A 383 7.82 -9.72 0.17
N ASN A 384 9.03 -10.24 -0.09
CA ASN A 384 9.26 -11.66 -0.37
C ASN A 384 9.26 -12.53 0.90
N LEU A 385 9.46 -11.93 2.08
CA LEU A 385 9.52 -12.61 3.38
C LEU A 385 8.19 -12.60 4.13
N VAL A 386 7.34 -11.59 3.91
CA VAL A 386 6.05 -11.52 4.61
C VAL A 386 5.19 -12.73 4.21
N PRO A 387 4.68 -13.51 5.18
CA PRO A 387 3.78 -14.62 4.88
C PRO A 387 2.44 -14.13 4.34
N GLN A 388 1.70 -15.01 3.68
CA GLN A 388 0.31 -14.73 3.34
C GLN A 388 -0.53 -14.84 4.62
N SER A 389 -0.85 -13.68 5.21
CA SER A 389 -1.47 -13.58 6.52
C SER A 389 -2.53 -12.49 6.54
N ASP A 390 -3.64 -12.74 7.25
CA ASP A 390 -4.62 -11.69 7.60
C ASP A 390 -4.16 -10.85 8.79
N VAL A 391 -3.09 -11.29 9.48
CA VAL A 391 -2.55 -10.68 10.69
C VAL A 391 -1.25 -9.95 10.41
N ILE A 392 -0.32 -10.52 9.65
CA ILE A 392 0.96 -9.92 9.28
C ILE A 392 0.89 -9.41 7.84
N ILE A 393 0.74 -8.11 7.66
CA ILE A 393 0.41 -7.53 6.35
C ILE A 393 1.56 -6.67 5.86
N PHE A 394 2.03 -6.89 4.64
CA PHE A 394 2.98 -5.97 4.01
C PHE A 394 2.33 -4.61 3.75
N SER A 395 2.93 -3.54 4.27
CA SER A 395 2.49 -2.17 4.00
C SER A 395 2.95 -1.75 2.61
N ASP A 396 2.04 -1.88 1.65
CA ASP A 396 2.26 -1.58 0.24
C ASP A 396 2.45 -0.07 -0.01
N HIS A 397 2.97 0.25 -1.19
CA HIS A 397 3.37 1.59 -1.59
C HIS A 397 3.12 1.86 -3.07
N ILE A 398 3.07 3.14 -3.42
CA ILE A 398 3.19 3.61 -4.80
C ILE A 398 4.46 4.44 -4.95
N ILE A 399 4.92 4.65 -6.18
CA ILE A 399 6.10 5.47 -6.50
C ILE A 399 5.64 6.72 -7.26
N GLY A 400 6.21 7.88 -6.97
CA GLY A 400 5.97 9.09 -7.76
C GLY A 400 4.74 9.91 -7.35
N ASP A 401 3.56 9.31 -7.32
CA ASP A 401 2.27 10.06 -7.32
C ASP A 401 1.70 10.38 -5.93
N GLY A 402 2.51 10.98 -5.06
CA GLY A 402 2.17 11.25 -3.66
C GLY A 402 0.93 12.13 -3.44
N LYS A 403 0.67 13.14 -4.29
CA LYS A 403 -0.51 14.01 -4.17
C LYS A 403 -1.80 13.26 -4.41
N ALA A 404 -1.84 12.44 -5.47
CA ALA A 404 -3.01 11.66 -5.83
C ALA A 404 -3.31 10.61 -4.76
N PHE A 405 -2.26 9.95 -4.25
CA PHE A 405 -2.38 8.97 -3.18
C PHE A 405 -2.83 9.58 -1.87
N PHE A 406 -2.28 10.73 -1.48
CA PHE A 406 -2.74 11.48 -0.32
C PHE A 406 -4.22 11.84 -0.43
N LYS A 407 -4.67 12.38 -1.56
CA LYS A 407 -6.09 12.69 -1.80
C LYS A 407 -7.00 11.46 -1.67
N LEU A 408 -6.54 10.30 -2.12
CA LEU A 408 -7.28 9.04 -1.96
C LEU A 408 -7.33 8.61 -0.49
N ALA A 409 -6.21 8.70 0.23
CA ALA A 409 -6.14 8.41 1.66
C ALA A 409 -7.12 9.31 2.46
N LEU A 410 -7.18 10.60 2.14
CA LEU A 410 -8.14 11.53 2.73
C LEU A 410 -9.58 11.11 2.48
N LYS A 411 -9.92 10.74 1.24
CA LYS A 411 -11.27 10.29 0.87
C LYS A 411 -11.68 9.01 1.60
N LYS A 412 -10.70 8.20 2.01
CA LYS A 412 -10.89 6.96 2.77
C LYS A 412 -10.84 7.16 4.29
N GLY A 413 -10.73 8.40 4.77
CA GLY A 413 -10.67 8.70 6.21
C GLY A 413 -9.37 8.27 6.89
N LEU A 414 -8.31 7.98 6.13
CA LEU A 414 -7.02 7.56 6.68
C LEU A 414 -6.26 8.76 7.29
N GLU A 415 -5.34 8.49 8.23
CA GLU A 415 -4.57 9.54 8.92
C GLU A 415 -3.70 10.36 7.97
N GLY A 416 -3.29 9.77 6.84
CA GLY A 416 -2.49 10.44 5.82
C GLY A 416 -1.57 9.46 5.09
N VAL A 417 -0.39 9.97 4.70
CA VAL A 417 0.58 9.25 3.89
C VAL A 417 1.98 9.41 4.48
N MET A 418 2.77 8.35 4.40
CA MET A 418 4.21 8.36 4.63
C MET A 418 4.91 8.45 3.28
N ALA A 419 5.68 9.50 3.04
CA ALA A 419 6.57 9.60 1.87
C ALA A 419 7.98 9.21 2.31
N LYS A 420 8.63 8.31 1.58
CA LYS A 420 9.97 7.82 1.90
C LYS A 420 10.87 7.84 0.66
N ASP A 421 12.08 8.34 0.80
CA ASP A 421 13.11 8.32 -0.24
C ASP A 421 13.54 6.87 -0.50
N MET A 422 13.40 6.41 -1.76
CA MET A 422 13.66 5.03 -2.14
C MET A 422 15.13 4.61 -1.99
N GLN A 423 16.05 5.57 -2.07
CA GLN A 423 17.49 5.33 -1.95
C GLN A 423 18.00 5.50 -0.52
N SER A 424 17.13 5.84 0.44
CA SER A 424 17.56 6.11 1.80
C SER A 424 17.88 4.86 2.62
N GLU A 425 18.95 4.95 3.39
CA GLU A 425 19.27 4.03 4.48
C GLU A 425 18.29 4.17 5.65
N TYR A 426 18.33 3.21 6.57
CA TYR A 426 17.58 3.25 7.82
C TYR A 426 18.43 3.88 8.93
N TYR A 427 18.08 5.11 9.33
CA TYR A 427 18.76 5.83 10.40
C TYR A 427 18.15 5.51 11.79
N VAL A 428 18.79 4.58 12.51
CA VAL A 428 18.39 4.14 13.86
C VAL A 428 18.31 5.33 14.83
N ASP A 429 17.22 5.40 15.61
CA ASP A 429 16.93 6.47 16.60
C ASP A 429 16.99 7.91 16.07
N HIS A 430 16.93 8.10 14.75
CA HIS A 430 17.12 9.40 14.15
C HIS A 430 15.86 9.89 13.43
N ARG A 431 15.56 11.19 13.56
CA ARG A 431 14.52 11.82 12.75
C ARG A 431 15.12 12.26 11.42
N SER A 432 14.80 11.56 10.34
CA SER A 432 15.34 11.88 9.03
C SER A 432 14.43 12.79 8.22
N LYS A 433 15.01 13.44 7.21
CA LYS A 433 14.27 14.07 6.11
C LYS A 433 13.92 13.08 5.01
N SER A 434 14.52 11.89 5.00
CA SER A 434 14.23 10.82 4.04
C SER A 434 12.90 10.12 4.31
N TRP A 435 12.36 10.22 5.53
CA TRP A 435 11.00 9.78 5.87
C TRP A 435 10.17 11.00 6.26
N LEU A 436 9.13 11.27 5.49
CA LEU A 436 8.22 12.38 5.67
C LEU A 436 6.82 11.84 5.98
N LYS A 437 6.13 12.49 6.91
CA LYS A 437 4.72 12.22 7.20
C LYS A 437 3.87 13.41 6.78
N ILE A 438 2.90 13.14 5.92
CA ILE A 438 1.90 14.08 5.44
C ILE A 438 0.59 13.67 6.10
N LYS A 439 0.05 14.50 6.99
CA LYS A 439 -1.15 14.15 7.76
C LYS A 439 -2.38 14.79 7.15
N ASN A 440 -3.51 14.10 7.27
CA ASN A 440 -4.85 14.66 7.14
C ASN A 440 -5.11 15.59 8.33
N THR A 441 -4.57 16.79 8.26
CA THR A 441 -4.81 17.81 9.27
C THR A 441 -5.85 18.77 8.76
N GLN A 442 -7.06 18.62 9.28
CA GLN A 442 -8.13 19.56 9.06
C GLN A 442 -7.82 20.85 9.84
N LYS A 443 -8.30 21.97 9.32
CA LYS A 443 -8.26 23.26 10.01
C LYS A 443 -9.69 23.69 10.29
N LEU A 444 -9.91 24.26 11.46
CA LEU A 444 -11.15 24.95 11.77
C LEU A 444 -10.86 26.15 12.65
N GLU A 445 -11.82 27.04 12.66
CA GLU A 445 -11.87 28.14 13.61
C GLU A 445 -12.70 27.73 14.82
N ALA A 446 -12.17 28.04 16.00
CA ALA A 446 -12.75 27.72 17.29
C ALA A 446 -12.75 28.94 18.20
N ILE A 447 -13.67 28.95 19.16
CA ILE A 447 -13.79 30.01 20.15
C ILE A 447 -13.11 29.56 21.43
N ILE A 448 -12.24 30.40 21.99
CA ILE A 448 -11.60 30.12 23.27
C ILE A 448 -12.60 30.42 24.40
N CYS A 449 -12.93 29.38 25.16
CA CYS A 449 -13.98 29.39 26.18
C CYS A 449 -13.44 29.28 27.61
N GLY A 450 -12.16 28.97 27.75
CA GLY A 450 -11.47 28.86 29.04
C GLY A 450 -10.04 28.38 28.85
N PHE A 451 -9.34 28.19 29.96
CA PHE A 451 -8.04 27.54 29.99
C PHE A 451 -7.86 26.73 31.27
N THR A 452 -7.11 25.64 31.20
CA THR A 452 -6.85 24.78 32.35
C THR A 452 -5.66 25.28 33.15
N GLU A 453 -5.59 24.90 34.42
CA GLU A 453 -4.36 25.02 35.21
C GLU A 453 -3.16 24.33 34.51
N PRO A 454 -1.95 24.88 34.66
CA PRO A 454 -0.74 24.25 34.15
C PRO A 454 -0.38 22.98 34.93
N ARG A 455 0.51 22.16 34.35
CA ARG A 455 1.11 20.99 35.01
C ARG A 455 2.62 20.99 34.83
N LYS A 456 3.33 20.41 35.80
CA LYS A 456 4.80 20.24 35.79
C LYS A 456 5.51 21.59 35.59
N SER A 457 6.46 21.68 34.67
CA SER A 457 7.24 22.90 34.38
C SER A 457 6.49 23.93 33.53
N ARG A 458 5.28 23.64 33.05
CA ARG A 458 4.51 24.57 32.20
C ARG A 458 4.03 25.76 33.05
N LYS A 459 4.15 26.97 32.51
CA LYS A 459 3.68 28.22 33.14
C LYS A 459 2.39 28.71 32.47
N HIS A 460 1.66 29.58 33.17
CA HIS A 460 0.41 30.23 32.74
C HIS A 460 -0.81 29.30 32.64
N PHE A 461 -0.86 28.35 31.69
CA PHE A 461 -1.98 27.43 31.54
C PHE A 461 -1.56 26.09 30.93
N GLY A 462 -2.38 25.05 31.13
CA GLY A 462 -2.15 23.71 30.61
C GLY A 462 -2.63 23.52 29.17
N ALA A 463 -3.89 23.89 28.93
CA ALA A 463 -4.58 23.83 27.64
C ALA A 463 -5.66 24.92 27.54
N ILE A 464 -6.02 25.33 26.32
CA ILE A 464 -7.20 26.17 26.07
C ILE A 464 -8.44 25.29 25.82
N ILE A 465 -9.58 25.73 26.33
CA ILE A 465 -10.88 25.10 26.11
C ILE A 465 -11.52 25.69 24.86
N LEU A 466 -11.94 24.83 23.94
CA LEU A 466 -12.46 25.20 22.63
C LEU A 466 -13.98 24.98 22.57
N GLY A 467 -14.67 25.94 21.97
CA GLY A 467 -16.08 25.83 21.62
C GLY A 467 -16.34 26.22 20.18
N LYS A 468 -17.48 25.80 19.63
CA LYS A 468 -17.99 26.24 18.32
C LYS A 468 -19.49 26.50 18.42
N TYR A 469 -19.98 27.55 17.76
CA TYR A 469 -21.40 27.80 17.68
C TYR A 469 -22.07 26.83 16.70
N ASN A 470 -23.18 26.24 17.12
CA ASN A 470 -24.12 25.51 16.30
C ASN A 470 -25.47 26.24 16.39
N GLY A 471 -25.72 27.14 15.43
CA GLY A 471 -26.75 28.17 15.56
C GLY A 471 -26.46 29.06 16.78
N ASN A 472 -27.43 29.16 17.69
CA ASN A 472 -27.28 29.99 18.90
C ASN A 472 -26.61 29.29 20.08
N LYS A 473 -26.36 27.98 19.98
CA LYS A 473 -25.79 27.19 21.08
C LYS A 473 -24.28 27.07 20.94
N LEU A 474 -23.54 27.36 22.02
CA LEU A 474 -22.10 27.15 22.06
C LEU A 474 -21.84 25.71 22.53
N GLU A 475 -21.26 24.89 21.65
CA GLU A 475 -20.92 23.50 21.94
C GLU A 475 -19.44 23.38 22.27
N TYR A 476 -19.10 22.56 23.27
CA TYR A 476 -17.72 22.23 23.58
C TYR A 476 -17.18 21.28 22.52
N ILE A 477 -16.03 21.62 21.94
CA ILE A 477 -15.41 20.83 20.85
C ILE A 477 -14.03 20.29 21.25
N GLY A 478 -13.64 20.36 22.53
CA GLY A 478 -12.36 19.85 23.00
C GLY A 478 -11.45 20.90 23.62
N HIS A 479 -10.21 20.53 23.88
CA HIS A 479 -9.19 21.43 24.41
C HIS A 479 -7.83 21.16 23.79
N SER A 480 -7.06 22.21 23.55
CA SER A 480 -5.73 22.13 22.95
C SER A 480 -4.64 22.48 23.96
N GLY A 481 -3.73 21.53 24.21
CA GLY A 481 -2.56 21.70 25.09
C GLY A 481 -1.23 21.80 24.34
N SER A 482 -1.26 21.97 23.02
CA SER A 482 -0.10 21.97 22.12
C SER A 482 -0.24 23.08 21.07
N GLY A 483 0.87 23.44 20.43
CA GLY A 483 0.92 24.59 19.49
C GLY A 483 1.37 25.90 20.13
N PHE A 484 1.86 25.85 21.37
CA PHE A 484 2.32 27.02 22.11
C PHE A 484 3.83 26.98 22.36
N THR A 485 4.51 28.09 22.05
CA THR A 485 5.81 28.47 22.62
C THR A 485 5.64 29.17 23.97
N GLU A 486 6.70 29.30 24.76
CA GLU A 486 6.64 30.04 26.05
C GLU A 486 6.11 31.47 25.88
N LYS A 487 6.54 32.17 24.82
CA LYS A 487 6.03 33.50 24.48
C LYS A 487 4.53 33.47 24.21
N THR A 488 4.05 32.56 23.35
CA THR A 488 2.61 32.49 23.03
C THR A 488 1.75 32.08 24.23
N LEU A 489 2.25 31.25 25.15
CA LEU A 489 1.54 30.95 26.40
C LEU A 489 1.34 32.21 27.23
N LYS A 490 2.41 33.01 27.42
CA LYS A 490 2.35 34.26 28.17
C LYS A 490 1.41 35.28 27.51
N ASP A 491 1.59 35.51 26.21
CA ASP A 491 0.83 36.53 25.47
C ASP A 491 -0.66 36.18 25.42
N LEU A 492 -0.99 34.91 25.14
CA LEU A 492 -2.38 34.47 25.11
C LEU A 492 -3.00 34.50 26.51
N HIS A 493 -2.27 34.10 27.55
CA HIS A 493 -2.75 34.20 28.92
C HIS A 493 -3.06 35.65 29.31
N GLN A 494 -2.20 36.61 28.97
CA GLN A 494 -2.46 38.03 29.20
C GLN A 494 -3.73 38.53 28.49
N LYS A 495 -4.00 38.07 27.25
CA LYS A 495 -5.24 38.38 26.53
C LYS A 495 -6.48 37.73 27.16
N LEU A 496 -6.34 36.57 27.78
CA LEU A 496 -7.44 35.83 28.42
C LEU A 496 -7.80 36.34 29.81
N GLN A 497 -6.84 36.90 30.57
CA GLN A 497 -7.05 37.37 31.94
C GLN A 497 -8.20 38.40 32.08
N PRO A 498 -8.31 39.44 31.22
CA PRO A 498 -9.44 40.38 31.26
C PRO A 498 -10.80 39.74 30.93
N LEU A 499 -10.79 38.54 30.35
CA LEU A 499 -11.99 37.84 29.89
C LEU A 499 -12.50 36.81 30.91
N VAL A 500 -11.82 36.62 32.04
CA VAL A 500 -12.21 35.64 33.06
C VAL A 500 -13.66 35.84 33.50
N ALA A 501 -14.40 34.73 33.53
CA ALA A 501 -15.82 34.69 33.84
C ALA A 501 -16.08 33.76 35.04
N LYS A 502 -17.07 34.13 35.86
CA LYS A 502 -17.48 33.34 37.03
C LYS A 502 -18.23 32.05 36.66
N LYS A 503 -18.81 31.99 35.46
CA LYS A 503 -19.62 30.88 34.99
C LYS A 503 -19.08 30.32 33.66
N PRO A 504 -19.18 29.02 33.42
CA PRO A 504 -18.84 28.41 32.14
C PRO A 504 -19.75 28.95 31.03
N PRO A 505 -19.23 29.12 29.79
CA PRO A 505 -20.03 29.59 28.67
C PRO A 505 -20.84 28.48 27.97
N PHE A 506 -20.80 27.25 28.50
CA PHE A 506 -21.49 26.07 27.98
C PHE A 506 -22.69 25.70 28.85
N ASP A 507 -23.76 25.20 28.22
CA ASP A 507 -24.94 24.68 28.93
C ASP A 507 -24.60 23.48 29.82
N THR A 508 -23.67 22.64 29.37
CA THR A 508 -23.17 21.49 30.11
C THR A 508 -21.67 21.65 30.29
N VAL A 509 -21.21 21.62 31.54
CA VAL A 509 -19.79 21.81 31.86
C VAL A 509 -19.00 20.58 31.42
N PRO A 510 -18.04 20.72 30.48
CA PRO A 510 -17.28 19.58 30.00
C PRO A 510 -16.32 19.09 31.08
N LYS A 511 -16.13 17.76 31.14
CA LYS A 511 -15.11 17.16 31.99
C LYS A 511 -13.72 17.41 31.40
N THR A 512 -12.87 18.06 32.16
CA THR A 512 -11.47 18.35 31.78
C THR A 512 -10.49 17.57 32.64
N ASN A 513 -9.25 17.51 32.17
CA ASN A 513 -8.15 16.85 32.89
C ASN A 513 -7.61 17.68 34.07
N MET A 514 -7.85 18.99 34.09
CA MET A 514 -7.42 19.94 35.12
C MET A 514 -8.51 20.97 35.39
N PRO A 515 -8.48 21.64 36.56
CA PRO A 515 -9.38 22.76 36.86
C PRO A 515 -9.32 23.83 35.76
N VAL A 516 -10.46 24.42 35.45
CA VAL A 516 -10.64 25.36 34.34
C VAL A 516 -10.95 26.75 34.88
N THR A 517 -10.22 27.74 34.39
CA THR A 517 -10.63 29.14 34.44
C THR A 517 -11.45 29.45 33.19
N TRP A 518 -12.74 29.73 33.38
CA TRP A 518 -13.65 30.07 32.27
C TRP A 518 -13.41 31.50 31.80
N VAL A 519 -13.57 31.74 30.49
CA VAL A 519 -13.52 33.07 29.92
C VAL A 519 -14.77 33.38 29.10
N LYS A 520 -15.06 34.66 28.90
CA LYS A 520 -16.07 35.12 27.96
C LYS A 520 -15.67 34.65 26.54
N PRO A 521 -16.59 34.02 25.78
CA PRO A 521 -16.30 33.48 24.45
C PRO A 521 -16.16 34.62 23.43
N GLN A 522 -15.01 35.28 23.42
CA GLN A 522 -14.75 36.48 22.60
C GLN A 522 -13.60 36.28 21.61
N LEU A 523 -12.59 35.48 21.96
CA LEU A 523 -11.42 35.25 21.13
C LEU A 523 -11.66 34.05 20.21
N VAL A 524 -11.42 34.24 18.92
CA VAL A 524 -11.41 33.18 17.91
C VAL A 524 -9.96 32.77 17.68
N CYS A 525 -9.72 31.47 17.56
CA CYS A 525 -8.44 30.90 17.16
C CYS A 525 -8.61 29.95 16.00
N GLU A 526 -7.55 29.79 15.23
CA GLU A 526 -7.44 28.69 14.30
C GLU A 526 -6.77 27.50 15.00
N VAL A 527 -7.37 26.34 14.84
CA VAL A 527 -6.82 25.08 15.32
C VAL A 527 -6.75 24.10 14.16
N THR A 528 -5.72 23.25 14.19
CA THR A 528 -5.71 22.05 13.37
C THR A 528 -6.09 20.83 14.20
N TYR A 529 -6.76 19.87 13.60
CA TYR A 529 -7.21 18.64 14.24
C TYR A 529 -7.15 17.48 13.25
N THR A 530 -7.18 16.25 13.76
CA THR A 530 -7.12 15.03 12.93
C THR A 530 -8.51 14.66 12.40
N GLU A 531 -9.48 14.55 13.31
CA GLU A 531 -10.87 14.20 13.00
C GLU A 531 -11.84 14.66 14.10
N TRP A 532 -13.13 14.55 13.83
CA TRP A 532 -14.19 14.67 14.84
C TRP A 532 -14.47 13.29 15.45
N THR A 533 -14.53 13.19 16.78
CA THR A 533 -14.99 11.96 17.45
C THR A 533 -16.50 11.81 17.34
N GLN A 534 -17.02 10.63 17.67
CA GLN A 534 -18.47 10.38 17.75
C GLN A 534 -19.18 11.35 18.71
N ASP A 535 -18.50 11.75 19.79
CA ASP A 535 -18.97 12.73 20.77
C ASP A 535 -18.85 14.19 20.29
N ARG A 536 -18.53 14.42 19.01
CA ARG A 536 -18.30 15.74 18.39
C ARG A 536 -17.22 16.58 19.07
N VAL A 537 -16.15 15.92 19.51
CA VAL A 537 -14.95 16.57 20.05
C VAL A 537 -13.80 16.43 19.04
N LEU A 538 -12.94 17.44 18.96
CA LEU A 538 -11.76 17.40 18.10
C LEU A 538 -10.71 16.44 18.65
N ARG A 539 -10.21 15.55 17.77
CA ARG A 539 -9.08 14.68 18.07
C ARG A 539 -7.76 15.38 17.76
N HIS A 540 -6.87 15.41 18.76
CA HIS A 540 -5.56 16.07 18.71
C HIS A 540 -5.59 17.52 18.20
N PRO A 541 -6.41 18.42 18.79
CA PRO A 541 -6.42 19.81 18.39
C PRO A 541 -5.09 20.48 18.76
N ILE A 542 -4.50 21.21 17.82
CA ILE A 542 -3.26 21.99 18.00
C ILE A 542 -3.58 23.44 17.66
N PHE A 543 -3.28 24.35 18.59
CA PHE A 543 -3.42 25.78 18.36
C PHE A 543 -2.45 26.26 17.28
N LEU A 544 -2.95 27.02 16.30
CA LEU A 544 -2.13 27.64 15.25
C LEU A 544 -1.94 29.14 15.50
N GLY A 545 -2.98 29.83 15.96
CA GLY A 545 -2.93 31.26 16.20
C GLY A 545 -4.29 31.85 16.55
N LEU A 546 -4.29 33.09 17.04
CA LEU A 546 -5.52 33.88 17.17
C LEU A 546 -5.94 34.41 15.80
N ARG A 547 -7.25 34.49 15.58
CA ARG A 547 -7.86 35.15 14.43
C ARG A 547 -8.33 36.53 14.84
N GLU A 548 -7.40 37.49 14.82
CA GLU A 548 -7.66 38.87 15.22
C GLU A 548 -8.63 39.59 14.27
N ASP A 549 -8.77 39.06 13.05
CA ASP A 549 -9.73 39.49 12.04
C ASP A 549 -11.18 39.07 12.35
N LYS A 550 -11.41 38.18 13.34
CA LYS A 550 -12.72 37.62 13.65
C LYS A 550 -13.16 37.87 15.09
N LYS A 551 -14.46 38.12 15.26
CA LYS A 551 -15.11 38.21 16.57
C LYS A 551 -15.97 36.99 16.80
N ALA A 552 -15.97 36.41 18.00
CA ALA A 552 -16.78 35.22 18.29
C ALA A 552 -18.30 35.39 18.00
N ALA A 553 -18.82 36.63 18.00
CA ALA A 553 -20.21 36.91 17.66
C ALA A 553 -20.55 36.67 16.17
N THR A 554 -19.58 36.79 15.25
CA THR A 554 -19.82 36.54 13.81
C THR A 554 -19.93 35.06 13.49
N GLU A 555 -19.36 34.19 14.32
CA GLU A 555 -19.48 32.72 14.22
C GLU A 555 -20.90 32.21 14.52
N LYS A 556 -21.76 33.01 15.18
CA LYS A 556 -23.18 32.66 15.43
C LYS A 556 -24.03 32.59 14.16
N ASN A 557 -23.60 33.27 13.10
CA ASN A 557 -24.37 33.48 11.87
C ASN A 557 -23.87 32.65 10.67
N GLU A 558 -22.96 31.70 10.88
CA GLU A 558 -22.60 30.74 9.83
C GLU A 558 -23.82 29.83 9.57
N LYS A 559 -24.62 30.19 8.56
CA LYS A 559 -25.68 29.30 8.05
C LYS A 559 -25.00 28.05 7.50
N VAL A 560 -25.19 26.92 8.17
CA VAL A 560 -24.91 25.60 7.61
C VAL A 560 -25.79 25.43 6.37
N VAL A 561 -25.23 25.67 5.18
CA VAL A 561 -25.90 25.35 3.93
C VAL A 561 -25.79 23.84 3.77
N ALA A 562 -26.94 23.15 3.88
CA ALA A 562 -27.01 21.74 3.54
C ALA A 562 -26.52 21.53 2.10
N ALA A 563 -25.73 20.48 1.86
CA ALA A 563 -25.33 20.08 0.52
C ALA A 563 -26.58 20.01 -0.39
N PRO A 564 -26.51 20.47 -1.65
CA PRO A 564 -27.67 20.54 -2.51
C PRO A 564 -28.28 19.14 -2.67
N LYS A 565 -29.51 18.96 -2.18
CA LYS A 565 -30.30 17.74 -2.44
C LYS A 565 -30.43 17.62 -3.96
N LYS A 566 -29.92 16.52 -4.52
CA LYS A 566 -30.16 16.16 -5.93
C LYS A 566 -31.67 16.23 -6.17
N LYS A 567 -32.10 17.14 -7.06
CA LYS A 567 -33.48 17.12 -7.57
C LYS A 567 -33.71 15.75 -8.22
N PRO A 568 -34.81 15.05 -7.94
CA PRO A 568 -35.17 13.89 -8.72
C PRO A 568 -35.37 14.34 -10.16
N ARG A 569 -34.66 13.69 -11.10
CA ARG A 569 -34.89 13.89 -12.53
C ARG A 569 -36.33 13.47 -12.81
N LYS A 570 -37.16 14.43 -13.22
CA LYS A 570 -38.42 14.12 -13.90
C LYS A 570 -38.06 13.29 -15.13
N ILE A 571 -38.56 12.06 -15.16
CA ILE A 571 -38.67 11.28 -16.39
C ILE A 571 -39.70 12.03 -17.23
N VAL A 572 -39.25 12.65 -18.31
CA VAL A 572 -40.15 13.11 -19.37
C VAL A 572 -40.24 11.93 -20.33
N ALA A 573 -41.39 11.28 -20.34
CA ALA A 573 -41.76 10.38 -21.42
C ALA A 573 -42.01 11.24 -22.66
N ASN A 574 -41.31 10.91 -23.74
CA ASN A 574 -41.80 10.91 -25.12
C ASN A 574 -40.81 10.12 -25.97
#